data_AF-W0EGF0-F1
#
_entry.id   AF-W0EGF0-F1
#
_cell.length_a   1.000
_cell.length_b   1.000
_cell.length_c   1.000
_cell.angle_alpha   90.00
_cell.angle_beta   90.00
_cell.angle_gamma   90.00
#
_symmetry.space_group_name_H-M   'P 1'
#
loop_
_entity.id
_entity.type
_entity.pdbx_description
1 polymer ?
#
loop_
_entity_poly.entity_id
_entity_poly.type
_entity_poly.pdbx_seq_one_letter_code
_entity_poly.pdbx_strand_id
1 'polypeptide(L)'
;MEDFPSPVRVEPLRGVENYFSENVNAYLFHAGRDYPLVEGAVIRATHGGKVTFAGADPILGQKVEIDCGEGWRVVYGGLDNLRVQQGEIIENNTVLGQIGYYSGADGINDRTQLHYEVWNGDQAQAE
;
A
#
# COMPACT_ATOMS: atom_id res chain seq x y z
N MET A 1 4.47 12.97 -9.66
CA MET A 1 4.19 11.58 -10.09
C MET A 1 2.94 11.51 -10.97
N GLU A 2 2.96 12.09 -12.17
CA GLU A 2 1.78 12.14 -13.06
C GLU A 2 1.29 10.73 -13.46
N ASP A 3 2.21 9.76 -13.55
CA ASP A 3 1.93 8.37 -13.90
C ASP A 3 1.39 7.51 -12.75
N PHE A 4 1.54 7.97 -11.50
CA PHE A 4 1.09 7.27 -10.29
C PHE A 4 0.29 8.23 -9.41
N PRO A 5 -0.97 8.53 -9.79
CA PRO A 5 -1.81 9.44 -9.03
C PRO A 5 -2.09 8.88 -7.62
N SER A 6 -2.52 9.77 -6.71
CA SER A 6 -2.98 9.33 -5.39
C SER A 6 -4.11 8.30 -5.53
N PRO A 7 -4.07 7.18 -4.79
CA PRO A 7 -5.10 6.14 -4.86
C PRO A 7 -6.44 6.61 -4.30
N VAL A 8 -6.45 7.67 -3.50
CA VAL A 8 -7.63 8.23 -2.84
C VAL A 8 -7.57 9.76 -2.77
N ARG A 9 -8.72 10.40 -2.57
CA ARG A 9 -8.86 11.86 -2.49
C ARG A 9 -8.97 12.35 -1.04
N VAL A 10 -8.06 11.89 -0.19
CA VAL A 10 -7.93 12.32 1.21
C VAL A 10 -6.46 12.60 1.51
N GLU A 11 -6.20 13.51 2.44
CA GLU A 11 -4.83 13.81 2.87
C GLU A 11 -4.24 12.61 3.62
N PRO A 12 -2.94 12.30 3.41
CA PRO A 12 -2.28 11.23 4.12
C PRO A 12 -2.08 11.58 5.60
N LEU A 13 -2.16 10.57 6.47
CA LEU A 13 -1.78 10.65 7.89
C LEU A 13 -0.27 10.81 8.06
N ARG A 14 0.51 10.17 7.19
CA ARG A 14 1.97 10.22 7.15
C ARG A 14 2.50 9.88 5.76
N GLY A 15 3.72 10.31 5.47
CA GLY A 15 4.38 10.13 4.18
C GLY A 15 5.61 9.23 4.25
N VAL A 16 6.42 9.25 3.19
CA VAL A 16 7.69 8.51 3.15
C VAL A 16 8.71 9.22 4.03
N GLU A 17 9.09 8.60 5.15
CA GLU A 17 9.93 9.25 6.16
C GLU A 17 10.66 8.26 7.09
N ASN A 18 11.73 8.73 7.74
CA ASN A 18 12.30 8.04 8.88
C ASN A 18 11.58 8.49 10.15
N TYR A 19 11.25 7.54 11.03
CA TYR A 19 10.61 7.84 12.31
C TYR A 19 11.17 6.95 13.41
N PHE A 20 11.10 7.41 14.64
CA PHE A 20 11.44 6.59 15.80
C PHE A 20 10.18 5.87 16.30
N SER A 21 10.23 4.54 16.37
CA SER A 21 9.16 3.74 16.95
C SER A 21 9.51 3.40 18.40
N GLU A 22 8.69 3.88 19.34
CA GLU A 22 8.85 3.58 20.77
C GLU A 22 8.61 2.10 21.06
N ASN A 23 7.65 1.48 20.38
CA ASN A 23 7.25 0.09 20.59
C ASN A 23 8.39 -0.90 20.28
N VAL A 24 9.18 -0.62 19.24
CA VAL A 24 10.37 -1.42 18.91
C VAL A 24 11.69 -0.77 19.34
N ASN A 25 11.64 0.42 19.93
CA ASN A 25 12.79 1.21 20.40
C ASN A 25 13.89 1.38 19.32
N ALA A 26 13.51 1.75 18.10
CA ALA A 26 14.42 1.89 16.96
C ALA A 26 13.92 2.92 15.94
N TYR A 27 14.85 3.45 15.13
CA TYR A 27 14.50 4.21 13.93
C TYR A 27 14.08 3.26 12.82
N LEU A 28 12.90 3.50 12.26
CA LEU A 28 12.32 2.76 11.15
C LEU A 28 12.12 3.70 9.95
N PHE A 29 12.00 3.10 8.78
CA PHE A 29 11.67 3.79 7.55
C PHE A 29 10.25 3.43 7.13
N HIS A 30 9.40 4.45 6.94
CA HIS A 30 8.07 4.30 6.36
C HIS A 30 8.19 4.52 4.85
N ALA A 31 8.01 3.48 4.05
CA ALA A 31 8.26 3.51 2.61
C ALA A 31 7.05 3.96 1.76
N GLY A 32 5.95 4.35 2.42
CA GLY A 32 4.70 4.68 1.75
C GLY A 32 3.99 5.89 2.35
N ARG A 33 2.77 6.10 1.88
CA ARG A 33 1.81 7.05 2.44
C ARG A 33 0.66 6.28 3.06
N ASP A 34 0.26 6.69 4.25
CA ASP A 34 -0.89 6.11 4.92
C ASP A 34 -2.10 7.03 4.78
N TYR A 35 -3.23 6.49 4.30
CA TYR A 35 -4.46 7.25 4.14
C TYR A 35 -5.54 6.76 5.10
N PRO A 36 -6.22 7.67 5.84
CA PRO A 36 -7.28 7.27 6.74
C PRO A 36 -8.52 6.90 5.93
N LEU A 37 -8.92 5.63 5.98
CA LEU A 37 -10.08 5.13 5.26
C LEU A 37 -10.94 4.26 6.16
N VAL A 38 -12.24 4.23 5.88
CA VAL A 38 -13.18 3.37 6.59
C VAL A 38 -13.08 1.93 6.11
N GLU A 39 -13.32 0.97 7.01
CA GLU A 39 -13.44 -0.44 6.65
C GLU A 39 -14.45 -0.65 5.51
N GLY A 40 -14.14 -1.55 4.58
CA GLY A 40 -14.96 -1.83 3.41
C GLY A 40 -14.79 -0.86 2.24
N ALA A 41 -14.05 0.26 2.41
CA ALA A 41 -13.76 1.17 1.31
C ALA A 41 -13.02 0.44 0.17
N VAL A 42 -13.54 0.53 -1.06
CA VAL A 42 -12.97 -0.19 -2.21
C VAL A 42 -11.70 0.49 -2.70
N ILE A 43 -10.62 -0.29 -2.82
CA ILE A 43 -9.34 0.16 -3.35
C ILE A 43 -9.15 -0.35 -4.77
N ARG A 44 -8.66 0.55 -5.63
CA ARG A 44 -8.40 0.29 -7.04
C ARG A 44 -6.95 0.59 -7.38
N ALA A 45 -6.43 -0.13 -8.37
CA ALA A 45 -5.09 0.10 -8.88
C ALA A 45 -4.99 1.50 -9.53
N THR A 46 -3.94 2.23 -9.21
CA THR A 46 -3.57 3.52 -9.82
C THR A 46 -2.86 3.35 -11.15
N HIS A 47 -2.33 2.15 -11.42
CA HIS A 47 -1.65 1.80 -12.65
C HIS A 47 -1.90 0.32 -13.00
N GLY A 48 -1.90 0.00 -14.29
CA GLY A 48 -1.99 -1.39 -14.76
C GLY A 48 -0.65 -2.12 -14.64
N GLY A 49 -0.67 -3.44 -14.68
CA GLY A 49 0.56 -4.22 -14.56
C GLY A 49 0.31 -5.67 -14.20
N LYS A 50 1.37 -6.34 -13.76
CA LYS A 50 1.30 -7.72 -13.28
C LYS A 50 1.27 -7.72 -11.76
N VAL A 51 0.28 -8.38 -11.18
CA VAL A 51 0.23 -8.64 -9.75
C VAL A 51 1.36 -9.60 -9.38
N THR A 52 2.37 -9.11 -8.67
CA THR A 52 3.51 -9.91 -8.22
C THR A 52 3.26 -10.57 -6.87
N PHE A 53 2.34 -10.03 -6.07
CA PHE A 53 1.91 -10.58 -4.79
C PHE A 53 0.46 -10.17 -4.49
N ALA A 54 -0.31 -11.08 -3.89
CA ALA A 54 -1.63 -10.80 -3.34
C ALA A 54 -1.89 -11.78 -2.18
N GLY A 55 -1.94 -11.29 -0.94
CA GLY A 55 -2.09 -12.15 0.23
C GLY A 55 -1.70 -11.49 1.54
N ALA A 56 -1.54 -12.31 2.59
CA ALA A 56 -1.19 -11.84 3.92
C ALA A 56 0.29 -11.44 4.03
N ASP A 57 0.52 -10.31 4.68
CA ASP A 57 1.80 -9.72 5.03
C ASP A 57 1.80 -9.36 6.53
N PRO A 58 2.86 -9.72 7.28
CA PRO A 58 2.89 -9.51 8.72
C PRO A 58 2.97 -8.04 9.14
N ILE A 59 3.37 -7.14 8.25
CA ILE A 59 3.52 -5.70 8.54
C ILE A 59 2.35 -4.90 7.96
N LEU A 60 1.85 -5.32 6.79
CA LEU A 60 0.87 -4.58 6.00
C LEU A 60 -0.54 -5.19 6.01
N GLY A 61 -0.80 -6.26 6.77
CA GLY A 61 -2.10 -6.94 6.72
C GLY A 61 -2.26 -7.69 5.40
N GLN A 62 -3.43 -7.69 4.74
CA GLN A 62 -3.43 -8.15 3.35
C GLN A 62 -2.87 -7.05 2.46
N LYS A 63 -2.01 -7.45 1.52
CA LYS A 63 -1.42 -6.54 0.55
C LYS A 63 -1.51 -7.07 -0.87
N VAL A 64 -1.42 -6.13 -1.81
CA VAL A 64 -1.23 -6.38 -3.24
C VAL A 64 0.00 -5.61 -3.71
N GLU A 65 0.86 -6.28 -4.47
CA GLU A 65 2.00 -5.66 -5.16
C GLU A 65 1.82 -5.80 -6.67
N ILE A 66 2.08 -4.71 -7.39
CA ILE A 66 1.94 -4.63 -8.85
C ILE A 66 3.27 -4.20 -9.45
N ASP A 67 3.83 -5.03 -10.33
CA ASP A 67 4.90 -4.63 -11.25
C ASP A 67 4.27 -3.88 -12.44
N CYS A 68 4.61 -2.60 -12.54
CA CYS A 68 4.08 -1.68 -13.55
C CYS A 68 5.01 -1.56 -14.77
N GLY A 69 6.14 -2.29 -14.77
CA GLY A 69 7.16 -2.22 -15.81
C GLY A 69 8.21 -1.13 -15.56
N GLU A 70 9.33 -1.20 -16.30
CA GLU A 70 10.41 -0.20 -16.28
C GLU A 70 11.00 0.09 -14.88
N GLY A 71 10.95 -0.90 -13.97
CA GLY A 71 11.43 -0.77 -12.60
C GLY A 71 10.41 -0.16 -11.63
N TRP A 72 9.22 0.21 -12.11
CA TRP A 72 8.14 0.72 -11.28
C TRP A 72 7.34 -0.39 -10.62
N ARG A 73 7.10 -0.25 -9.32
CA ARG A 73 6.15 -1.10 -8.59
C ARG A 73 5.31 -0.29 -7.63
N VAL A 74 4.10 -0.77 -7.37
CA VAL A 74 3.16 -0.17 -6.43
C VAL A 74 2.72 -1.20 -5.42
N VAL A 75 2.67 -0.81 -4.15
CA VAL A 75 2.23 -1.67 -3.03
C VAL A 75 1.01 -1.05 -2.38
N TYR A 76 0.00 -1.89 -2.13
CA TYR A 76 -1.23 -1.54 -1.41
C TYR A 76 -1.33 -2.45 -0.19
N GLY A 77 -1.20 -1.90 1.01
CA GLY A 77 -1.38 -2.60 2.28
C GLY A 77 -2.65 -2.14 3.02
N GLY A 78 -3.06 -2.91 4.01
CA GLY A 78 -4.29 -2.68 4.78
C GLY A 78 -5.56 -3.10 4.07
N LEU A 79 -5.42 -4.06 3.15
CA LEU A 79 -6.54 -4.62 2.44
C LEU A 79 -7.19 -5.78 3.21
N ASP A 80 -8.41 -6.09 2.78
CA ASP A 80 -9.15 -7.31 3.03
C ASP A 80 -10.01 -7.65 1.78
N ASN A 81 -10.57 -8.86 1.72
CA ASN A 81 -11.43 -9.32 0.64
C ASN A 81 -10.83 -9.09 -0.76
N LEU A 82 -9.57 -9.52 -0.95
CA LEU A 82 -8.84 -9.34 -2.22
C LEU A 82 -9.64 -9.88 -3.42
N ARG A 83 -9.55 -9.14 -4.53
CA ARG A 83 -10.24 -9.41 -5.80
C ARG A 83 -9.30 -9.75 -6.95
N VAL A 84 -8.01 -9.80 -6.66
CA VAL A 84 -6.94 -10.16 -7.59
C VAL A 84 -6.06 -11.23 -6.96
N GLN A 85 -5.28 -11.92 -7.80
CA GLN A 85 -4.34 -12.94 -7.36
C GLN A 85 -2.96 -12.77 -8.00
N GLN A 86 -1.95 -13.36 -7.37
CA GLN A 86 -0.59 -13.37 -7.92
C GLN A 86 -0.56 -13.94 -9.35
N GLY A 87 0.15 -13.25 -10.25
CA GLY A 87 0.31 -13.60 -11.65
C GLY A 87 -0.71 -12.96 -12.59
N GLU A 88 -1.77 -12.35 -12.06
CA GLU A 88 -2.81 -11.68 -12.85
C GLU A 88 -2.28 -10.42 -13.53
N ILE A 89 -2.72 -10.18 -14.78
CA ILE A 89 -2.50 -8.91 -15.48
C ILE A 89 -3.74 -8.06 -15.29
N ILE A 90 -3.58 -6.86 -14.75
CA ILE A 90 -4.67 -5.96 -14.42
C ILE A 90 -4.49 -4.60 -15.10
N GLU A 91 -5.60 -3.94 -15.36
CA GLU A 91 -5.62 -2.58 -15.91
C GLU A 91 -5.72 -1.54 -14.79
N ASN A 92 -5.43 -0.28 -15.12
CA ASN A 92 -5.75 0.85 -14.25
C ASN A 92 -7.23 0.80 -13.82
N ASN A 93 -7.53 1.20 -12.58
CA ASN A 93 -8.84 1.14 -11.94
C ASN A 93 -9.41 -0.26 -11.64
N THR A 94 -8.64 -1.34 -11.88
CA THR A 94 -9.03 -2.69 -11.43
C THR A 94 -9.23 -2.70 -9.91
N VAL A 95 -10.31 -3.33 -9.44
CA VAL A 95 -10.56 -3.48 -7.99
C VAL A 95 -9.55 -4.45 -7.42
N LEU A 96 -8.81 -4.03 -6.38
CA LEU A 96 -7.83 -4.87 -5.71
C LEU A 96 -8.42 -5.57 -4.49
N GLY A 97 -9.30 -4.89 -3.77
CA GLY A 97 -9.86 -5.33 -2.51
C GLY A 97 -10.60 -4.20 -1.81
N GLN A 98 -10.79 -4.35 -0.51
CA GLN A 98 -11.39 -3.34 0.36
C GLN A 98 -10.46 -3.05 1.53
N ILE A 99 -10.65 -1.93 2.23
CA ILE A 99 -9.93 -1.66 3.46
C ILE A 99 -10.39 -2.60 4.56
N GLY A 100 -9.43 -3.22 5.24
CA GLY A 100 -9.64 -4.07 6.40
C GLY A 100 -9.03 -3.48 7.66
N TYR A 101 -9.33 -4.12 8.79
CA TYR A 101 -8.62 -3.90 10.03
C TYR A 101 -7.50 -4.93 10.19
N TYR A 102 -6.30 -4.48 10.54
CA TYR A 102 -5.20 -5.35 10.94
C TYR A 102 -4.33 -4.60 11.95
N SER A 103 -3.69 -5.34 12.85
CA SER A 103 -2.68 -4.77 13.74
C SER A 103 -1.33 -4.87 13.06
N GLY A 104 -0.66 -3.74 12.82
CA GLY A 104 0.68 -3.73 12.24
C GLY A 104 1.73 -4.22 13.24
N ALA A 105 2.85 -4.75 12.75
CA ALA A 105 3.89 -5.34 13.60
C ALA A 105 4.51 -4.37 14.65
N ASP A 106 4.38 -3.06 14.44
CA ASP A 106 4.85 -2.02 15.36
C ASP A 106 3.73 -1.38 16.21
N GLY A 107 2.48 -1.87 16.09
CA GLY A 107 1.30 -1.34 16.78
C GLY A 107 0.80 0.03 16.32
N ILE A 108 1.48 0.69 15.36
CA ILE A 108 1.10 2.02 14.87
C ILE A 108 -0.08 1.94 13.90
N ASN A 109 -0.29 0.77 13.29
CA ASN A 109 -1.34 0.53 12.31
C ASN A 109 -2.63 -0.07 12.91
N ASP A 110 -2.89 0.03 14.22
CA ASP A 110 -4.12 -0.45 14.90
C ASP A 110 -5.39 0.36 14.53
N ARG A 111 -5.53 0.70 13.25
CA ARG A 111 -6.64 1.47 12.67
C ARG A 111 -6.84 1.04 11.23
N THR A 112 -8.03 1.31 10.69
CA THR A 112 -8.31 1.11 9.27
C THR A 112 -7.62 2.20 8.45
N GLN A 113 -6.68 1.80 7.60
CA GLN A 113 -5.96 2.71 6.70
C GLN A 113 -5.45 1.98 5.47
N LEU A 114 -5.28 2.71 4.37
CA LEU A 114 -4.52 2.25 3.21
C LEU A 114 -3.05 2.60 3.42
N HIS A 115 -2.17 1.62 3.29
CA HIS A 115 -0.75 1.87 3.08
C HIS A 115 -0.46 1.83 1.58
N TYR A 116 0.17 2.86 1.03
CA TYR A 116 0.42 2.97 -0.41
C TYR A 116 1.87 3.35 -0.68
N GLU A 117 2.61 2.48 -1.35
CA GLU A 117 3.99 2.72 -1.74
C GLU A 117 4.10 2.79 -3.25
N VAL A 118 5.00 3.65 -3.74
CA VAL A 118 5.45 3.64 -5.13
C VAL A 118 6.97 3.59 -5.12
N TRP A 119 7.53 2.70 -5.92
CA TRP A 119 8.96 2.52 -6.02
C TRP A 119 9.42 2.62 -7.47
N ASN A 120 10.63 3.12 -7.66
CA ASN A 120 11.40 2.95 -8.89
C ASN A 120 12.75 2.31 -8.54
N GLY A 121 12.96 1.09 -9.01
CA GLY A 121 14.06 0.25 -8.54
C GLY A 121 13.99 0.08 -7.02
N ASP A 122 15.08 0.42 -6.34
CA ASP A 122 15.21 0.29 -4.87
C ASP A 122 14.83 1.57 -4.11
N GLN A 123 14.29 2.59 -4.77
CA GLN A 123 13.94 3.87 -4.14
C GLN A 123 12.44 4.05 -3.98
N ALA A 124 11.98 4.15 -2.73
CA ALA A 124 10.63 4.59 -2.41
C ALA A 124 10.46 6.07 -2.79
N GLN A 125 9.35 6.37 -3.45
CA GLN A 125 9.05 7.71 -3.94
C GLN A 125 8.16 8.44 -2.93
N ALA A 126 8.72 9.50 -2.33
CA ALA A 126 7.94 10.61 -1.81
C ALA A 126 7.62 11.52 -3.01
N GLU A 127 6.44 12.14 -3.07
CA GLU A 127 6.02 13.00 -4.21
C GLU A 127 7.10 13.96 -4.75
#